data_AF-A0A6B2XP68-F1
#
_entry.id   AF-A0A6B2XP68-F1
#
_cell.length_a   1.000
_cell.length_b   1.000
_cell.length_c   1.000
_cell.angle_alpha   90.00
_cell.angle_beta   90.00
_cell.angle_gamma   90.00
#
_symmetry.space_group_name_H-M   'P 1'
#
loop_
_entity.id
_entity.type
_entity.pdbx_description
1 polymer ?
#
loop_
_entity_poly.entity_id
_entity_poly.type
_entity_poly.pdbx_seq_one_letter_code
_entity_poly.pdbx_strand_id
1 'polypeptide(L)'
;MYVGTLSFDLLLGDVHSLKEKRSLVRPIVAELQRKYAVSAAETGHQDLHRRAEIGLAVVSGDTGHLTDVLDRCERLVAGRPEVELLSVRRRLHSDED
;
A
#
# COMPACT_ATOMS: atom_id res chain seq x y z
N MET A 1 18.54 -1.81 12.92
CA MET A 1 17.43 -2.37 12.12
C MET A 1 16.60 -1.21 11.61
N TYR A 2 15.97 -1.34 10.44
CA TYR A 2 15.08 -0.31 9.90
C TYR A 2 13.73 -0.90 9.54
N VAL A 3 12.66 -0.18 9.89
CA VAL A 3 11.28 -0.50 9.55
C VAL A 3 10.73 0.63 8.68
N GLY A 4 10.24 0.28 7.50
CA GLY A 4 9.58 1.20 6.58
C GLY A 4 8.11 0.88 6.45
N THR A 5 7.26 1.90 6.47
CA THR A 5 5.82 1.76 6.19
C THR A 5 5.35 2.73 5.12
N LEU A 6 4.35 2.29 4.34
CA LEU A 6 3.57 3.14 3.44
C LEU A 6 2.09 3.02 3.77
N SER A 7 1.37 4.12 3.66
CA SER A 7 -0.08 4.17 3.62
C SER A 7 -0.51 4.86 2.33
N PHE A 8 -1.31 4.17 1.52
CA PHE A 8 -1.89 4.69 0.29
C PHE A 8 -3.36 5.01 0.51
N ASP A 9 -3.75 6.27 0.33
CA ASP A 9 -5.17 6.65 0.26
C ASP A 9 -5.63 6.59 -1.20
N LEU A 10 -6.63 5.77 -1.48
CA LEU A 10 -7.10 5.46 -2.83
C LEU A 10 -8.56 5.89 -3.00
N LEU A 11 -8.83 6.56 -4.12
CA LEU A 11 -10.18 6.71 -4.66
C LEU A 11 -10.40 5.63 -5.71
N LEU A 12 -11.41 4.81 -5.49
CA LEU A 12 -11.85 3.82 -6.46
C LEU A 12 -12.81 4.48 -7.46
N GLY A 13 -12.84 3.95 -8.68
CA GLY A 13 -13.75 4.39 -9.74
C GLY A 13 -15.23 4.18 -9.41
N ASP A 14 -16.01 3.75 -10.39
CA ASP A 14 -17.45 3.56 -10.20
C ASP A 14 -17.76 2.27 -9.44
N VAL A 15 -17.67 2.32 -8.10
CA VAL A 15 -17.87 1.19 -7.19
C VAL A 15 -19.10 1.41 -6.33
N HIS A 16 -20.04 0.46 -6.37
CA HIS A 16 -21.35 0.57 -5.72
C HIS A 16 -21.59 -0.46 -4.61
N SER A 17 -20.60 -1.31 -4.32
CA SER A 17 -20.70 -2.28 -3.23
C SER A 17 -19.36 -2.61 -2.58
N LEU A 18 -19.41 -3.04 -1.31
CA LEU A 18 -18.23 -3.56 -0.60
C LEU A 18 -17.66 -4.85 -1.22
N LYS A 19 -18.47 -5.62 -1.94
CA LYS A 19 -17.99 -6.80 -2.67
C LYS A 19 -17.12 -6.39 -3.85
N GLU A 20 -17.59 -5.42 -4.63
CA GLU A 20 -16.88 -4.88 -5.77
C GLU A 20 -15.59 -4.17 -5.35
N LYS A 21 -15.64 -3.33 -4.32
CA LYS A 21 -14.43 -2.75 -3.70
C LYS A 21 -13.38 -3.81 -3.39
N ARG A 22 -13.77 -4.88 -2.69
CA ARG A 22 -12.84 -5.97 -2.33
C ARG A 22 -12.25 -6.67 -3.55
N SER A 23 -12.96 -6.70 -4.68
CA SER A 23 -12.45 -7.28 -5.92
C SER A 23 -11.33 -6.44 -6.55
N LEU A 24 -11.32 -5.11 -6.32
CA LEU A 24 -10.26 -4.20 -6.76
C LEU A 24 -9.09 -4.17 -5.78
N VAL A 25 -9.35 -4.13 -4.47
CA VAL A 25 -8.32 -3.97 -3.44
C VAL A 25 -7.50 -5.23 -3.23
N ARG A 26 -8.13 -6.42 -3.21
CA ARG A 26 -7.43 -7.69 -2.92
C ARG A 26 -6.28 -7.99 -3.92
N PRO A 27 -6.45 -7.82 -5.24
CA PRO A 27 -5.34 -8.00 -6.18
C PRO A 27 -4.17 -7.05 -5.94
N ILE A 28 -4.43 -5.80 -5.53
CA ILE A 28 -3.37 -4.82 -5.21
C ILE A 28 -2.53 -5.34 -4.04
N VAL A 29 -3.21 -5.70 -2.93
CA VAL A 29 -2.56 -6.23 -1.73
C VAL A 29 -1.77 -7.51 -2.04
N ALA A 30 -2.39 -8.46 -2.76
CA ALA A 30 -1.75 -9.72 -3.11
C ALA A 30 -0.52 -9.52 -4.00
N GLU A 31 -0.58 -8.58 -4.95
CA GLU A 31 0.57 -8.28 -5.81
C GLU A 31 1.73 -7.63 -5.04
N LEU A 32 1.44 -6.70 -4.13
CA LEU A 32 2.44 -6.09 -3.24
C LEU A 32 3.18 -7.16 -2.44
N GLN A 33 2.42 -8.03 -1.76
CA GLN A 33 2.98 -9.13 -0.96
C GLN A 33 3.83 -10.09 -1.82
N ARG A 34 3.32 -10.48 -3.00
CA ARG A 34 3.98 -11.46 -3.88
C ARG A 34 5.24 -10.92 -4.56
N LYS A 35 5.24 -9.67 -5.03
CA LYS A 35 6.37 -9.09 -5.78
C LYS A 35 7.50 -8.59 -4.90
N TYR A 36 7.19 -8.12 -3.69
CA TYR A 36 8.16 -7.38 -2.87
C TYR A 36 8.38 -7.98 -1.47
N ALA A 37 7.76 -9.13 -1.17
CA ALA A 37 7.88 -9.81 0.13
C ALA A 37 7.55 -8.90 1.33
N VAL A 38 6.66 -7.93 1.15
CA VAL A 38 6.19 -7.01 2.19
C VAL A 38 4.94 -7.54 2.89
N SER A 39 4.70 -7.11 4.13
CA SER A 39 3.38 -7.26 4.75
C SER A 39 2.49 -6.12 4.27
N ALA A 40 1.33 -6.43 3.68
CA ALA A 40 0.39 -5.43 3.19
C ALA A 40 -1.07 -5.81 3.49
N ALA A 41 -1.94 -4.83 3.70
CA ALA A 41 -3.37 -5.04 3.98
C ALA A 41 -4.20 -3.78 3.66
N GLU A 42 -5.52 -3.95 3.55
CA GLU A 42 -6.46 -2.82 3.61
C GLU A 42 -6.63 -2.38 5.07
N THR A 43 -6.17 -1.18 5.42
CA THR A 43 -6.06 -0.70 6.82
C THR A 43 -7.09 0.34 7.21
N GLY A 44 -7.85 0.89 6.26
CA GLY A 44 -8.80 1.97 6.52
C GLY A 44 -9.88 2.11 5.46
N HIS A 45 -10.93 2.87 5.78
CA HIS A 45 -12.10 3.14 4.94
C HIS A 45 -12.92 1.89 4.54
N GLN A 46 -12.85 0.80 5.31
CA GLN A 46 -13.42 -0.52 4.94
C GLN A 46 -14.94 -0.51 4.73
N ASP A 47 -15.65 0.46 5.31
CA ASP A 47 -17.08 0.72 5.21
C ASP A 47 -17.48 1.62 4.03
N LEU A 48 -16.52 2.28 3.38
CA LEU A 48 -16.74 3.14 2.22
C LEU A 48 -16.57 2.34 0.93
N HIS A 49 -17.48 2.52 -0.03
CA HIS A 49 -17.44 1.80 -1.31
C HIS A 49 -16.29 2.30 -2.22
N ARG A 50 -16.06 3.61 -2.25
CA ARG A 50 -15.14 4.25 -3.20
C ARG A 50 -13.83 4.72 -2.57
N ARG A 51 -13.60 4.44 -1.29
CA ARG A 51 -12.36 4.80 -0.61
C ARG A 51 -11.71 3.56 -0.03
N ALA A 52 -10.39 3.48 -0.11
CA ALA A 52 -9.61 2.43 0.52
C ALA A 52 -8.32 3.03 1.06
N GLU A 53 -7.88 2.56 2.22
CA GLU A 53 -6.49 2.75 2.63
C GLU A 53 -5.77 1.40 2.54
N ILE A 54 -4.64 1.35 1.83
CA ILE A 54 -3.75 0.19 1.83
C ILE A 54 -2.50 0.56 2.62
N GLY A 55 -2.22 -0.20 3.69
CA GLY A 55 -0.99 -0.11 4.46
C GLY A 55 -0.02 -1.22 4.08
N LEU A 56 1.28 -0.93 4.10
CA LEU A 56 2.32 -1.95 4.08
C LEU A 56 3.47 -1.63 5.04
N ALA A 57 4.21 -2.69 5.40
CA ALA A 57 5.41 -2.63 6.20
C ALA A 57 6.50 -3.57 5.65
N VAL A 58 7.75 -3.13 5.77
CA VAL A 58 8.95 -3.89 5.41
C VAL A 58 10.06 -3.61 6.43
N VAL A 59 10.86 -4.63 6.73
CA VAL A 59 12.01 -4.54 7.63
C VAL A 59 13.27 -4.85 6.84
N SER A 60 14.34 -4.10 7.09
CA SER A 60 15.65 -4.37 6.49
C SER A 60 16.81 -4.02 7.43
N GLY A 61 17.96 -4.64 7.20
CA GLY A 61 19.24 -4.23 7.79
C GLY A 61 19.92 -3.09 7.03
N ASP A 62 19.46 -2.78 5.81
CA ASP A 62 20.05 -1.78 4.92
C ASP A 62 19.01 -0.73 4.51
N THR A 63 19.31 0.56 4.72
CA THR A 63 18.40 1.67 4.42
C THR A 63 18.20 1.88 2.92
N GLY A 64 19.22 1.56 2.10
CA GLY A 64 19.15 1.65 0.65
C GLY A 64 18.16 0.65 0.08
N HIS A 65 18.27 -0.62 0.47
CA HIS A 65 17.35 -1.68 0.12
C HIS A 65 15.94 -1.39 0.61
N LEU A 66 15.79 -0.93 1.86
CA LEU A 66 14.49 -0.52 2.40
C LEU A 66 13.84 0.53 1.50
N THR A 67 14.60 1.58 1.13
CA THR A 67 14.11 2.67 0.29
C THR A 67 13.71 2.19 -1.10
N ASP A 68 14.55 1.37 -1.75
CA ASP A 68 14.23 0.83 -3.07
C ASP A 68 12.94 -0.02 -3.06
N VAL A 69 12.74 -0.84 -2.03
CA VAL A 69 11.51 -1.62 -1.88
C VAL A 69 10.29 -0.70 -1.73
N LEU A 70 10.35 0.30 -0.85
CA LEU A 70 9.26 1.25 -0.66
C LEU A 70 8.93 2.00 -1.96
N ASP A 71 9.94 2.51 -2.66
CA ASP A 71 9.75 3.25 -3.91
C ASP A 71 9.17 2.37 -5.03
N ARG A 72 9.51 1.07 -5.06
CA ARG A 72 8.90 0.11 -6.00
C ARG A 72 7.45 -0.19 -5.66
N CYS A 73 7.11 -0.33 -4.39
CA CYS A 73 5.72 -0.51 -3.95
C CYS A 73 4.87 0.72 -4.29
N GLU A 74 5.39 1.93 -4.05
CA GLU A 74 4.70 3.17 -4.40
C GLU A 74 4.46 3.28 -5.90
N ARG A 75 5.48 3.02 -6.73
CA ARG A 75 5.34 3.00 -8.19
C ARG A 75 4.34 1.96 -8.68
N LEU A 76 4.27 0.78 -8.04
CA LEU A 76 3.29 -0.24 -8.38
C LEU A 76 1.86 0.23 -8.14
N VAL A 77 1.60 0.91 -7.02
CA VAL A 77 0.26 1.40 -6.70
C VAL A 77 -0.10 2.61 -7.56
N ALA A 78 0.82 3.57 -7.73
CA ALA A 78 0.62 4.76 -8.55
C ALA A 78 0.40 4.46 -10.04
N GLY A 79 0.94 3.34 -10.53
CA GLY A 79 0.81 2.92 -11.94
C GLY A 79 -0.50 2.20 -12.30
N ARG A 80 -1.46 2.07 -11.37
CA ARG A 80 -2.70 1.33 -11.60
C ARG A 80 -3.81 2.24 -12.14
N PRO A 81 -4.35 1.99 -13.34
CA PRO A 81 -5.37 2.85 -13.94
C PRO A 81 -6.77 2.69 -13.31
N GLU A 82 -7.04 1.60 -12.59
CA GLU A 82 -8.36 1.33 -12.01
C GLU A 82 -8.63 2.12 -10.72
N VAL A 83 -7.60 2.76 -10.16
CA VAL A 83 -7.67 3.51 -8.90
C VAL A 83 -6.93 4.84 -9.05
N GLU A 84 -7.38 5.86 -8.34
CA GLU A 84 -6.68 7.12 -8.22
C GLU A 84 -5.96 7.16 -6.86
N LEU A 85 -4.65 7.40 -6.89
CA LEU A 85 -3.84 7.56 -5.69
C LEU A 85 -3.96 9.00 -5.18
N LEU A 86 -4.69 9.18 -4.08
CA LEU A 86 -4.95 10.49 -3.49
C LEU A 86 -3.76 11.00 -2.68
N SER A 87 -3.14 10.11 -1.89
CA SER A 87 -1.94 10.44 -1.13
C SER A 87 -1.12 9.21 -0.75
N VAL A 88 0.17 9.43 -0.51
CA VAL A 88 1.10 8.46 0.04
C VAL A 88 1.69 9.02 1.32
N ARG A 89 1.69 8.23 2.38
CA ARG A 89 2.39 8.56 3.62
C ARG A 89 3.46 7.53 3.88
N ARG A 90 4.72 7.98 3.92
CA ARG A 90 5.88 7.16 4.27
C ARG A 90 6.34 7.43 5.69
N ARG A 91 6.70 6.39 6.43
CA ARG A 91 7.41 6.51 7.71
C ARG A 91 8.57 5.53 7.75
N LEU A 92 9.67 5.98 8.34
CA LEU A 92 10.87 5.18 8.58
C LEU A 92 11.11 5.21 10.08
N HIS A 93 11.42 4.05 10.65
CA HIS A 93 11.83 3.90 12.05
C HIS A 93 13.15 3.13 12.06
N SER A 94 14.07 3.55 12.91
CA SER A 94 15.37 2.93 13.15
C SER A 94 15.50 2.54 14.62
N ASP A 95 16.51 1.75 14.97
CA ASP A 95 16.79 1.42 16.38
C ASP A 95 17.25 2.63 17.22
N GLU A 96 17.51 3.77 16.58
CA GLU A 96 17.95 5.01 17.24
C GLU A 96 16.78 5.97 17.55
N ASP A 97 15.55 5.64 17.11
CA ASP A 97 14.33 6.43 17.33
C ASP A 97 13.59 6.07 18.64
#